data_AF-A0A377XJ36-F1
#
_entry.id   AF-A0A377XJ36-F1
#
_cell.length_a   1.000
_cell.length_b   1.000
_cell.length_c   1.000
_cell.angle_alpha   90.00
_cell.angle_beta   90.00
_cell.angle_gamma   90.00
#
_symmetry.space_group_name_H-M   'P 1'
#
loop_
_entity.id
_entity.type
_entity.pdbx_description
1 polymer ?
#
loop_
_entity_poly.entity_id
_entity_poly.type
_entity_poly.pdbx_seq_one_letter_code
_entity_poly.pdbx_strand_id
1 'polypeptide(L)'
;MPGQGALPSLAPMLEKVLPAVVSVQVEGTASPTLNMSEELKKYFGDNAPQEQAQPFEGLGSGVIIDAAKGYVLTNNHVINQAQKISVQLNDGREFDAKLVGSDEQSDIALLQLIKPDHLTQIAIADSDKLRVGDFAVAVGNPFGLGQTATSGIISALAAAA
;
A
#
# COMPACT_ATOMS: atom_id res chain seq x y z
N MET A 1 30.64 -15.29 32.08
CA MET A 1 29.52 -16.20 32.42
C MET A 1 29.14 -16.96 31.15
N PRO A 2 29.19 -18.30 31.12
CA PRO A 2 28.74 -19.07 29.96
C PRO A 2 27.22 -19.20 29.98
N GLY A 3 26.53 -18.94 28.85
CA GLY A 3 25.15 -19.40 28.65
C GLY A 3 24.03 -18.36 28.55
N GLN A 4 24.28 -17.10 28.17
CA GLN A 4 23.18 -16.29 27.62
C GLN A 4 22.95 -16.74 26.17
N GLY A 5 22.01 -17.67 25.99
CA GLY A 5 21.44 -17.95 24.66
C GLY A 5 20.94 -16.64 24.05
N ALA A 6 21.15 -16.46 22.75
CA ALA A 6 20.70 -15.26 22.04
C ALA A 6 19.22 -15.00 22.34
N LEU A 7 18.88 -13.75 22.68
CA LEU A 7 17.49 -13.37 22.93
C LEU A 7 16.66 -13.66 21.67
N PRO A 8 15.45 -14.26 21.79
CA PRO A 8 14.56 -14.45 20.67
C PRO A 8 14.29 -13.12 19.95
N SER A 9 14.36 -13.13 18.62
CA SER A 9 14.15 -11.93 17.79
C SER A 9 13.37 -12.28 16.54
N LEU A 10 12.52 -11.35 16.09
CA LEU A 10 11.81 -11.44 14.81
C LEU A 10 12.69 -11.02 13.63
N ALA A 11 13.88 -10.45 13.88
CA ALA A 11 14.77 -9.92 12.85
C ALA A 11 15.11 -10.96 11.74
N PRO A 12 15.45 -12.23 12.04
CA PRO A 12 15.78 -13.20 10.99
C PRO A 12 14.59 -13.55 10.06
N MET A 13 13.36 -13.38 10.56
CA MET A 13 12.15 -13.53 9.73
C MET A 13 11.92 -12.27 8.91
N LEU A 14 12.04 -11.09 9.54
CA LEU A 14 11.87 -9.81 8.86
C LEU A 14 12.87 -9.63 7.72
N GLU A 15 14.13 -10.00 7.88
CA GLU A 15 15.14 -9.96 6.81
C GLU A 15 14.71 -10.67 5.52
N LYS A 16 13.86 -11.70 5.63
CA LYS A 16 13.32 -12.45 4.48
C LYS A 16 12.03 -11.87 3.93
N VAL A 17 11.22 -11.22 4.77
CA VAL A 17 9.90 -10.69 4.41
C VAL A 17 9.99 -9.27 3.86
N LEU A 18 10.85 -8.44 4.47
CA LEU A 18 11.02 -7.03 4.16
C LEU A 18 11.28 -6.76 2.66
N PRO A 19 12.10 -7.54 1.93
CA PRO A 19 12.28 -7.32 0.49
C PRO A 19 11.03 -7.47 -0.38
N ALA A 20 9.96 -8.09 0.13
CA ALA A 20 8.68 -8.21 -0.57
C ALA A 20 7.72 -7.04 -0.28
N VAL A 21 8.02 -6.17 0.69
CA VAL A 21 7.16 -5.03 1.06
C VAL A 21 7.70 -3.75 0.44
N VAL A 22 6.85 -3.05 -0.29
CA VAL A 22 7.23 -1.91 -1.14
C VAL A 22 6.51 -0.63 -0.74
N SER A 23 7.08 0.51 -1.09
CA SER A 23 6.39 1.80 -1.05
C SER A 23 5.67 2.04 -2.37
N VAL A 24 4.42 2.47 -2.32
CA VAL A 24 3.61 2.83 -3.48
C VAL A 24 3.43 4.34 -3.46
N GLN A 25 3.86 5.01 -4.51
CA GLN A 25 3.77 6.44 -4.69
C GLN A 25 2.87 6.72 -5.89
N VAL A 26 1.93 7.65 -5.73
CA VAL A 26 1.02 8.02 -6.80
C VAL A 26 1.03 9.52 -7.01
N GLU A 27 0.92 9.90 -8.27
CA GLU A 27 0.73 11.29 -8.70
C GLU A 27 -0.56 11.33 -9.52
N GLY A 28 -1.40 12.32 -9.26
CA GLY A 28 -2.65 12.51 -10.00
C GLY A 28 -3.13 13.95 -9.97
N THR A 29 -4.33 14.17 -10.50
CA THR A 29 -5.00 15.48 -10.44
C THR A 29 -6.41 15.26 -9.93
N ALA A 30 -6.78 15.96 -8.86
CA ALA A 30 -8.11 15.91 -8.29
C ALA A 30 -8.77 17.28 -8.47
N SER A 31 -10.01 17.28 -8.97
CA SER A 31 -10.86 18.48 -8.91
C SER A 31 -11.54 18.50 -7.56
N PRO A 32 -11.16 19.40 -6.62
CA PRO A 32 -11.94 19.57 -5.42
C PRO A 32 -13.33 20.02 -5.82
N THR A 33 -14.36 19.20 -5.55
CA THR A 33 -15.75 19.64 -5.68
C THR A 33 -15.97 20.76 -4.69
N LEU A 34 -16.03 21.99 -5.19
CA LEU A 34 -16.46 23.11 -4.39
C LEU A 34 -17.96 22.94 -4.21
N ASN A 35 -18.37 22.40 -3.05
CA ASN A 35 -19.76 22.45 -2.62
C ASN A 35 -20.13 23.91 -2.29
N MET A 36 -20.17 24.77 -3.31
CA MET A 36 -20.74 26.11 -3.20
C MET A 36 -22.23 25.97 -2.99
N SER A 37 -22.74 26.59 -1.92
CA SER A 37 -24.18 26.73 -1.72
C SER A 37 -24.80 27.47 -2.91
N GLU A 38 -26.06 27.16 -3.21
CA GLU A 38 -26.83 27.82 -4.28
C GLU A 38 -26.90 29.35 -4.11
N GLU A 39 -26.79 29.84 -2.87
CA GLU A 39 -26.73 31.27 -2.54
C GLU A 39 -25.41 31.93 -2.98
N LEU A 40 -24.28 31.24 -2.81
CA LEU A 40 -22.97 31.70 -3.28
C LEU A 40 -22.91 31.68 -4.82
N LYS A 41 -23.49 30.66 -5.48
CA LYS A 41 -23.55 30.60 -6.95
C LYS A 41 -24.31 31.80 -7.55
N LYS A 42 -25.42 32.21 -6.94
CA LYS A 42 -26.18 33.42 -7.35
C LYS A 42 -25.40 34.72 -7.13
N TYR A 43 -24.52 34.77 -6.14
CA TYR A 43 -23.72 35.96 -5.83
C TYR A 43 -22.52 36.13 -6.78
N PHE A 44 -21.88 35.03 -7.17
CA PHE A 44 -20.66 35.06 -8.00
C PHE A 44 -20.90 34.89 -9.51
N GLY A 45 -22.04 34.34 -9.95
CA GLY A 45 -22.37 34.21 -11.39
C GLY A 45 -21.24 33.58 -12.22
N ASP A 46 -20.91 34.18 -13.36
CA ASP A 46 -19.79 33.76 -14.24
C ASP A 46 -18.39 34.05 -13.65
N ASN A 47 -18.31 34.80 -12.54
CA ASN A 47 -17.07 35.05 -11.78
C ASN A 47 -16.85 34.04 -10.65
N ALA A 48 -17.57 32.93 -10.63
CA ALA A 48 -17.30 31.84 -9.70
C ALA A 48 -15.86 31.33 -9.90
N PRO A 49 -15.11 31.02 -8.82
CA PRO A 49 -13.79 30.40 -8.94
C PRO A 49 -13.94 29.12 -9.77
N GLN A 50 -13.25 29.06 -10.91
CA GLN A 50 -13.24 27.87 -11.74
C GLN A 50 -12.65 26.72 -10.92
N GLU A 51 -13.33 25.57 -10.89
CA GLU A 51 -12.80 24.33 -10.29
C GLU A 51 -11.54 23.92 -11.05
N GLN A 52 -10.38 24.38 -10.58
CA GLN A 52 -9.09 24.01 -11.12
C GLN A 52 -8.68 22.68 -10.51
N ALA A 53 -8.50 21.67 -11.35
CA ALA A 53 -7.90 20.42 -10.96
C ALA A 53 -6.53 20.70 -10.32
N GLN A 54 -6.36 20.30 -9.06
CA GLN A 54 -5.11 20.46 -8.33
C GLN A 54 -4.31 19.15 -8.40
N PRO A 55 -3.00 19.21 -8.63
CA PRO A 55 -2.16 18.03 -8.50
C PRO A 55 -2.21 17.51 -7.06
N PHE A 56 -2.21 16.19 -6.91
CA PHE A 56 -2.06 15.54 -5.62
C PHE A 56 -1.01 14.44 -5.69
N GLU A 57 -0.42 14.17 -4.54
CA GLU A 57 0.50 13.04 -4.33
C GLU A 57 -0.09 12.14 -3.24
N GLY A 58 -0.01 10.84 -3.46
CA GLY A 58 -0.45 9.82 -2.51
C GLY A 58 0.68 8.85 -2.19
N LEU A 59 0.68 8.34 -0.96
CA LEU A 59 1.69 7.44 -0.45
C LEU A 59 1.02 6.25 0.26
N GLY A 60 1.52 5.05 -0.01
CA GLY A 60 1.01 3.83 0.57
C GLY A 60 2.04 2.71 0.57
N SER A 61 1.62 1.52 1.00
CA SER A 61 2.46 0.32 1.00
C SER A 61 1.86 -0.72 0.06
N GLY A 62 2.71 -1.60 -0.47
CA GLY A 62 2.28 -2.77 -1.22
C GLY A 62 3.09 -4.01 -0.87
N VAL A 63 2.63 -5.16 -1.35
CA VAL A 63 3.30 -6.45 -1.17
C VAL A 63 3.44 -7.17 -2.49
N ILE A 64 4.65 -7.61 -2.81
CA ILE A 64 4.94 -8.40 -4.01
C ILE A 64 4.43 -9.83 -3.80
N ILE A 65 3.47 -10.25 -4.64
CA ILE A 65 2.84 -11.58 -4.57
C ILE A 65 3.30 -12.53 -5.70
N ASP A 66 3.82 -11.98 -6.80
CA ASP A 66 4.40 -12.75 -7.91
C ASP A 66 5.66 -12.02 -8.42
N ALA A 67 6.83 -12.57 -8.12
CA ALA A 67 8.11 -11.97 -8.50
C ALA A 67 8.38 -12.05 -10.00
N ALA A 68 7.89 -13.09 -10.67
CA ALA A 68 8.12 -13.30 -12.10
C ALA A 68 7.29 -12.35 -12.97
N LYS A 69 6.03 -12.11 -12.56
CA LYS A 69 5.14 -11.18 -13.26
C LYS A 69 5.25 -9.74 -12.76
N GLY A 70 5.88 -9.53 -11.60
CA GLY A 70 5.98 -8.23 -10.95
C GLY A 70 4.66 -7.77 -10.35
N TYR A 71 3.85 -8.68 -9.80
CA TYR A 71 2.57 -8.33 -9.21
C TYR A 71 2.69 -7.83 -7.79
N VAL A 72 2.06 -6.68 -7.53
CA VAL A 72 2.04 -6.01 -6.24
C VAL A 72 0.58 -5.79 -5.83
N LEU A 73 0.23 -6.26 -4.63
CA LEU A 73 -1.05 -5.98 -4.00
C LEU A 73 -0.94 -4.70 -3.15
N THR A 74 -1.93 -3.82 -3.23
CA THR A 74 -2.03 -2.61 -2.41
C THR A 74 -3.49 -2.26 -2.16
N ASN A 75 -3.76 -1.14 -1.49
CA ASN A 75 -5.12 -0.66 -1.28
C ASN A 75 -5.63 0.13 -2.49
N ASN A 76 -6.92 -0.02 -2.79
CA ASN A 76 -7.55 0.73 -3.88
C ASN A 76 -7.55 2.24 -3.61
N HIS A 77 -7.84 2.67 -2.38
CA HIS A 77 -7.83 4.09 -2.03
C HIS A 77 -6.46 4.77 -2.22
N VAL A 78 -5.35 4.01 -2.18
CA VAL A 78 -4.00 4.53 -2.44
C VAL A 78 -3.82 4.90 -3.91
N ILE A 79 -4.41 4.13 -4.83
CA ILE A 79 -4.22 4.29 -6.28
C ILE A 79 -5.38 5.01 -6.97
N ASN A 80 -6.40 5.41 -6.23
CA ASN A 80 -7.57 6.06 -6.80
C ASN A 80 -7.18 7.40 -7.44
N GLN A 81 -7.67 7.66 -8.66
CA GLN A 81 -7.38 8.85 -9.46
C GLN A 81 -5.88 9.06 -9.79
N ALA A 82 -5.03 8.05 -9.52
CA ALA A 82 -3.62 8.10 -9.88
C ALA A 82 -3.45 8.07 -11.40
N GLN A 83 -2.67 9.01 -11.92
CA GLN A 83 -2.27 9.05 -13.33
C GLN A 83 -0.93 8.36 -13.54
N LYS A 84 -0.07 8.42 -12.53
CA LYS A 84 1.23 7.77 -12.48
C LYS A 84 1.37 7.03 -11.17
N ILE A 85 1.90 5.81 -11.24
CA ILE A 85 2.15 4.95 -10.09
C ILE A 85 3.61 4.52 -10.16
N SER A 86 4.37 4.84 -9.12
CA SER A 86 5.74 4.38 -8.91
C SER A 86 5.78 3.47 -7.69
N VAL A 87 6.60 2.43 -7.77
CA VAL A 87 6.83 1.50 -6.67
C VAL A 87 8.31 1.48 -6.34
N GLN A 88 8.63 1.76 -5.08
CA GLN A 88 9.99 1.74 -4.56
C GLN A 88 10.19 0.51 -3.66
N LEU A 89 11.23 -0.27 -3.97
CA LEU A 89 11.65 -1.42 -3.17
C LEU A 89 12.44 -0.96 -1.94
N ASN A 90 12.62 -1.87 -0.98
CA ASN A 90 13.39 -1.59 0.22
C ASN A 90 14.90 -1.39 -0.01
N ASP A 91 15.41 -1.82 -1.17
CA ASP A 91 16.79 -1.60 -1.61
C ASP A 91 16.98 -0.27 -2.37
N GLY A 92 15.92 0.53 -2.50
CA GLY A 92 15.92 1.83 -3.17
C GLY A 92 15.68 1.79 -4.67
N ARG A 93 15.53 0.60 -5.30
CA ARG A 93 15.14 0.51 -6.71
C ARG A 93 13.70 0.99 -6.90
N GLU A 94 13.47 1.72 -7.98
CA GLU A 94 12.15 2.25 -8.36
C GLU A 94 11.68 1.68 -9.69
N PHE A 95 10.38 1.41 -9.77
CA PHE A 95 9.72 0.86 -10.94
C PHE A 95 8.43 1.61 -11.23
N ASP A 96 8.21 1.97 -12.48
CA ASP A 96 6.87 2.33 -12.94
C ASP A 96 5.94 1.12 -12.82
N ALA A 97 4.69 1.37 -12.46
CA ALA A 97 3.67 0.35 -12.32
C ALA A 97 2.41 0.70 -13.12
N LYS A 98 1.69 -0.34 -13.55
CA LYS A 98 0.36 -0.22 -14.16
C LYS A 98 -0.68 -0.91 -13.31
N LEU A 99 -1.87 -0.33 -13.25
CA LEU A 99 -3.03 -0.99 -12.67
C LEU A 99 -3.45 -2.16 -13.57
N VAL A 100 -3.51 -3.36 -12.99
CA VAL A 100 -4.07 -4.56 -13.62
C VAL A 100 -5.57 -4.63 -13.37
N GLY A 101 -5.99 -4.29 -12.14
CA GLY A 101 -7.39 -4.20 -11.74
C GLY A 101 -7.51 -3.79 -10.27
N SER A 102 -8.69 -3.34 -9.88
CA SER A 102 -9.03 -3.02 -8.49
C SER A 102 -10.46 -3.43 -8.16
N ASP A 103 -10.71 -3.58 -6.87
CA ASP A 103 -12.04 -3.80 -6.29
C ASP A 103 -12.26 -2.78 -5.17
N GLU A 104 -13.24 -1.91 -5.37
CA GLU A 104 -13.59 -0.85 -4.42
C GLU A 104 -14.25 -1.40 -3.16
N GLN A 105 -14.98 -2.51 -3.25
CA GLN A 105 -15.71 -3.07 -2.11
C GLN A 105 -14.78 -3.66 -1.05
N SER A 106 -13.71 -4.36 -1.47
CA SER A 106 -12.67 -4.87 -0.57
C SER A 106 -11.51 -3.90 -0.35
N ASP A 107 -11.50 -2.76 -1.04
CA ASP A 107 -10.41 -1.77 -1.03
C ASP A 107 -9.05 -2.36 -1.43
N ILE A 108 -9.05 -3.23 -2.45
CA ILE A 108 -7.85 -3.92 -2.96
C ILE A 108 -7.54 -3.49 -4.40
N ALA A 109 -6.26 -3.32 -4.72
CA ALA A 109 -5.77 -3.12 -6.08
C ALA A 109 -4.58 -4.02 -6.39
N LEU A 110 -4.51 -4.47 -7.64
CA LEU A 110 -3.40 -5.24 -8.20
C LEU A 110 -2.64 -4.40 -9.21
N LEU A 111 -1.36 -4.18 -8.94
CA LEU A 111 -0.43 -3.49 -9.81
C LEU A 111 0.53 -4.48 -10.47
N GLN A 112 1.05 -4.10 -11.64
CA GLN A 112 2.14 -4.80 -12.31
C GLN A 112 3.31 -3.86 -12.54
N LEU A 113 4.48 -4.22 -12.01
CA LEU A 113 5.73 -3.52 -12.25
C LEU A 113 6.18 -3.68 -13.70
N ILE A 114 6.70 -2.60 -14.28
CA ILE A 114 7.22 -2.60 -15.65
C ILE A 114 8.68 -3.02 -15.64
N LYS A 115 9.01 -4.08 -16.40
CA LYS A 115 10.35 -4.68 -16.47
C LYS A 115 10.88 -5.06 -15.07
N PRO A 116 10.15 -5.90 -14.31
CA PRO A 116 10.58 -6.31 -12.99
C PRO A 116 11.91 -7.05 -13.07
N ASP A 117 12.77 -6.83 -12.09
CA ASP A 117 14.08 -7.46 -12.03
C ASP A 117 14.40 -7.86 -10.59
N HIS A 118 14.92 -9.07 -10.38
CA HIS A 118 15.34 -9.58 -9.05
C HIS A 118 14.38 -9.22 -7.90
N LEU A 119 13.09 -9.54 -8.05
CA LEU A 119 12.08 -9.30 -7.01
C LEU A 119 12.04 -10.45 -6.00
N THR A 120 11.71 -10.11 -4.75
CA THR A 120 11.34 -11.08 -3.72
C THR A 120 9.84 -11.04 -3.53
N GLN A 121 9.17 -12.20 -3.55
CA GLN A 121 7.74 -12.29 -3.26
C GLN A 121 7.48 -12.88 -1.88
N ILE A 122 6.33 -12.55 -1.30
CA ILE A 122 5.87 -13.18 -0.07
C ILE A 122 5.23 -14.54 -0.34
N ALA A 123 5.34 -15.46 0.62
CA ALA A 123 4.55 -16.68 0.61
C ALA A 123 3.14 -16.39 1.17
N ILE A 124 2.11 -16.79 0.44
CA ILE A 124 0.72 -16.63 0.88
C ILE A 124 0.33 -17.84 1.75
N ALA A 125 -0.16 -17.55 2.95
CA ALA A 125 -0.70 -18.55 3.87
C ALA A 125 -2.23 -18.61 3.76
N ASP A 126 -2.79 -19.71 4.25
CA ASP A 126 -4.23 -19.94 4.32
C ASP A 126 -4.82 -19.23 5.55
N SER A 127 -5.64 -18.20 5.32
CA SER A 127 -6.24 -17.38 6.38
C SER A 127 -7.32 -18.12 7.18
N ASP A 128 -7.94 -19.16 6.62
CA ASP A 128 -9.01 -19.92 7.29
C ASP A 128 -8.48 -20.74 8.48
N LYS A 129 -7.16 -20.90 8.56
CA LYS A 129 -6.47 -21.61 9.65
C LYS A 129 -6.04 -20.69 10.80
N LEU A 130 -6.24 -19.38 10.68
CA LEU A 130 -5.89 -18.43 11.74
C LEU A 130 -6.77 -18.62 12.98
N ARG A 131 -6.23 -18.29 14.15
CA ARG A 131 -6.95 -18.27 15.42
C ARG A 131 -6.68 -16.98 16.18
N VAL A 132 -7.67 -16.54 16.95
CA VAL A 132 -7.48 -15.46 17.93
C VAL A 132 -6.38 -15.87 18.91
N GLY A 133 -5.41 -14.98 19.12
CA GLY A 133 -4.22 -15.22 19.93
C GLY A 133 -2.98 -15.69 19.17
N ASP A 134 -3.08 -16.05 17.88
CA ASP A 134 -1.89 -16.32 17.07
C ASP A 134 -1.03 -15.05 16.94
N PHE A 135 0.30 -15.19 17.01
CA PHE A 135 1.22 -14.06 16.84
C PHE A 135 1.15 -13.49 15.43
N ALA A 136 1.19 -12.16 15.32
CA ALA A 136 1.15 -11.44 14.05
C ALA A 136 2.20 -10.32 14.02
N VAL A 137 2.66 -9.99 12.81
CA VAL A 137 3.52 -8.84 12.56
C VAL A 137 2.92 -8.04 11.40
N ALA A 138 2.61 -6.78 11.63
CA ALA A 138 2.20 -5.83 10.60
C ALA A 138 3.44 -5.11 10.08
N VAL A 139 3.60 -5.05 8.76
CA VAL A 139 4.72 -4.39 8.09
C VAL A 139 4.19 -3.38 7.09
N GLY A 140 4.79 -2.18 7.04
CA GLY A 140 4.46 -1.15 6.07
C GLY A 140 5.68 -0.30 5.70
N ASN A 141 5.64 0.34 4.53
CA ASN A 141 6.66 1.26 4.03
C ASN A 141 6.05 2.46 3.27
N PRO A 142 5.15 3.24 3.88
CA PRO A 142 4.48 4.31 3.14
C PRO A 142 5.44 5.43 2.68
N PHE A 143 6.58 5.65 3.35
CA PHE A 143 7.47 6.78 3.06
C PHE A 143 8.75 6.42 2.31
N GLY A 144 9.07 5.14 2.11
CA GLY A 144 10.37 4.74 1.54
C GLY A 144 11.59 5.04 2.44
N LEU A 145 11.40 5.74 3.56
CA LEU A 145 12.45 6.13 4.51
C LEU A 145 12.85 5.01 5.48
N GLY A 146 12.16 3.87 5.43
CA GLY A 146 12.37 2.73 6.31
C GLY A 146 11.08 1.96 6.55
N GLN A 147 11.17 0.64 6.57
CA GLN A 147 10.04 -0.23 6.87
C GLN A 147 9.73 -0.20 8.36
N THR A 148 8.46 0.03 8.69
CA THR A 148 7.95 -0.10 10.05
C THR A 148 7.39 -1.50 10.22
N ALA A 149 7.80 -2.19 11.28
CA ALA A 149 7.24 -3.48 11.68
C ALA A 149 6.71 -3.37 13.12
N THR A 150 5.46 -3.79 13.32
CA THR A 150 4.78 -3.82 14.61
C THR A 150 4.33 -5.24 14.90
N SER A 151 4.65 -5.78 16.08
CA SER A 151 4.24 -7.13 16.50
C SER A 151 3.04 -7.09 17.44
N GLY A 152 2.22 -8.13 17.39
CA GLY A 152 1.03 -8.29 18.22
C GLY A 152 0.45 -9.69 18.09
N ILE A 153 -0.84 -9.80 18.35
CA ILE A 153 -1.61 -11.04 18.19
C ILE A 153 -2.87 -10.77 17.38
N ILE A 154 -3.43 -11.81 16.76
CA ILE A 154 -4.76 -11.75 16.14
C ILE A 154 -5.80 -11.53 17.25
N SER A 155 -6.47 -10.37 17.22
CA SER A 155 -7.46 -10.00 18.24
C SER A 155 -8.87 -10.51 17.94
N ALA A 156 -9.22 -10.65 16.66
CA ALA A 156 -10.53 -11.11 16.20
C ALA A 156 -10.41 -11.68 14.78
N LEU A 157 -11.32 -12.58 14.42
CA LEU A 157 -11.50 -13.08 13.05
C LEU A 157 -12.92 -12.76 12.61
N ALA A 158 -13.07 -12.28 11.38
CA ALA A 158 -14.39 -12.23 10.76
C ALA A 158 -14.83 -13.67 10.47
N ALA A 159 -16.11 -13.98 10.69
CA ALA A 159 -16.66 -15.25 10.23
C ALA A 159 -16.60 -15.26 8.69
N ALA A 160 -16.12 -16.35 8.10
CA ALA A 160 -16.21 -16.55 6.65
C ALA A 160 -17.68 -16.39 6.22
N ALA A 161 -17.92 -15.53 5.23
CA ALA A 161 -19.23 -15.36 4.59
C ALA A 161 -19.49 -16.49 3.59
#